data_AF-A0A4Y9ACB0-F1
#
_entry.id   AF-A0A4Y9ACB0-F1
#
_cell.length_a   1.000
_cell.length_b   1.000
_cell.length_c   1.000
_cell.angle_alpha   90.00
_cell.angle_beta   90.00
_cell.angle_gamma   90.00
#
_symmetry.space_group_name_H-M   'P 1'
#
loop_
_entity.id
_entity.type
_entity.pdbx_description
1 polymer ?
#
loop_
_entity_poly.entity_id
_entity_poly.type
_entity_poly.pdbx_seq_one_letter_code
_entity_poly.pdbx_strand_id
1 'polypeptide(L)'
;MGLNINGRSALINGGDLNINGRSALINGVGLNINGRSALINGVGLNINGRSALINGVGLNINGRSALINGGDLNINGRSALINGVRPKINGRGTFIDGISPKINN
;
A
#
# COMPACT_ATOMS: atom_id res chain seq x y z
N MET A 1 4.69 2.21 21.27
CA MET A 1 4.06 3.54 21.10
C MET A 1 4.34 3.98 19.68
N GLY A 2 3.32 4.21 18.86
CA GLY A 2 3.53 4.58 17.46
C GLY A 2 3.81 6.08 17.28
N LEU A 3 4.60 6.44 16.26
CA LEU A 3 4.91 7.83 15.91
C LEU A 3 3.86 8.37 14.93
N ASN A 4 3.32 9.56 15.25
CA ASN A 4 2.35 10.25 14.40
C ASN A 4 3.03 11.32 13.55
N ILE A 5 2.83 11.29 12.23
CA ILE A 5 3.36 12.24 11.27
C ILE A 5 2.20 12.87 10.51
N ASN A 6 2.05 14.19 10.64
CA ASN A 6 1.01 14.95 9.96
C ASN A 6 1.63 15.97 9.00
N GLY A 7 1.14 16.06 7.78
CA GLY A 7 1.57 17.07 6.81
C GLY A 7 2.42 16.49 5.67
N ARG A 8 3.54 17.15 5.35
CA ARG A 8 4.40 16.76 4.21
C ARG A 8 5.76 16.30 4.70
N SER A 9 6.22 15.17 4.19
CA SER A 9 7.56 14.65 4.50
C SER A 9 8.21 14.09 3.24
N ALA A 10 9.50 14.36 3.03
CA ALA A 10 10.22 13.75 1.93
C ALA A 10 10.48 12.26 2.21
N LEU A 11 11.00 11.96 3.40
CA LEU A 11 11.43 10.64 3.80
C LEU A 11 10.84 10.30 5.18
N ILE A 12 10.32 9.09 5.31
CA ILE A 12 9.86 8.53 6.58
C ILE A 12 10.41 7.11 6.69
N ASN A 13 11.04 6.80 7.82
CA ASN A 13 11.51 5.45 8.14
C ASN A 13 11.18 5.11 9.60
N GLY A 14 10.70 3.90 9.88
CA GLY A 14 10.46 3.44 11.25
C GLY A 14 9.48 2.29 11.38
N GLY A 15 9.24 1.90 12.64
CA GLY A 15 8.19 0.96 13.01
C GLY A 15 7.00 1.67 13.64
N ASP A 16 5.81 1.11 13.50
CA ASP A 16 4.56 1.60 14.12
C ASP A 16 4.29 3.08 13.82
N LEU A 17 4.10 3.42 12.54
CA LEU A 17 3.89 4.80 12.11
C LEU A 17 2.44 5.06 11.72
N ASN A 18 1.89 6.20 12.15
CA ASN A 18 0.64 6.74 11.63
C ASN A 18 0.93 8.01 10.83
N ILE A 19 0.67 7.99 9.53
CA ILE A 19 1.04 9.05 8.59
C ILE A 19 -0.22 9.62 7.98
N ASN A 20 -0.54 10.88 8.27
CA ASN A 20 -1.62 11.62 7.63
C ASN A 20 -1.05 12.75 6.76
N GLY A 21 -1.06 12.58 5.44
CA GLY A 21 -0.65 13.65 4.54
C GLY A 21 0.05 13.17 3.27
N ARG A 22 1.16 13.83 2.90
CA ARG A 22 1.89 13.53 1.67
C ARG A 22 3.33 13.13 1.97
N SER A 23 3.75 12.02 1.38
CA SER A 23 5.12 11.52 1.53
C SER A 23 5.73 11.14 0.19
N ALA A 24 7.02 11.40 -0.03
CA ALA A 24 7.68 10.88 -1.22
C ALA A 24 8.07 9.41 -1.00
N LEU A 25 8.80 9.12 0.07
CA LEU A 25 9.26 7.76 0.41
C LEU A 25 8.88 7.40 1.84
N ILE A 26 8.28 6.22 2.01
CA ILE A 26 8.01 5.61 3.31
C ILE A 26 8.61 4.21 3.32
N ASN A 27 9.42 3.90 4.33
CA ASN A 27 9.91 2.56 4.60
C ASN A 27 9.56 2.17 6.05
N GLY A 28 9.16 0.93 6.30
CA GLY A 28 8.93 0.52 7.68
C GLY A 28 8.08 -0.72 7.90
N VAL A 29 7.72 -0.91 9.15
CA VAL A 29 6.87 -2.02 9.60
C VAL A 29 5.70 -1.45 10.39
N GLY A 30 4.50 -1.99 10.22
CA GLY A 30 3.32 -1.53 10.95
C GLY A 30 2.95 -0.10 10.57
N LEU A 31 2.71 0.16 9.28
CA LEU A 31 2.45 1.50 8.77
C LEU A 31 0.95 1.69 8.52
N ASN A 32 0.38 2.73 9.13
CA ASN A 32 -0.96 3.24 8.81
C ASN A 32 -0.82 4.55 8.06
N ILE A 33 -1.20 4.57 6.78
CA ILE A 33 -1.00 5.71 5.88
C ILE A 33 -2.35 6.19 5.39
N ASN A 34 -2.69 7.45 5.68
CA ASN A 34 -3.82 8.15 5.11
C ASN A 34 -3.33 9.35 4.28
N GLY A 35 -3.44 9.25 2.96
CA GLY A 35 -3.10 10.35 2.07
C GLY A 35 -2.43 9.92 0.77
N ARG A 36 -1.32 10.58 0.41
CA ARG A 36 -0.64 10.37 -0.87
C ARG A 36 0.83 10.02 -0.68
N SER A 37 1.27 8.94 -1.30
CA SER A 37 2.67 8.53 -1.29
C SER A 37 3.18 8.26 -2.69
N ALA A 38 4.46 8.55 -2.98
CA ALA A 38 5.04 8.08 -4.23
C ALA A 38 5.48 6.61 -4.08
N LEU A 39 6.28 6.32 -3.06
CA LEU A 39 6.86 5.00 -2.81
C LEU A 39 6.59 4.58 -1.37
N ILE A 40 6.08 3.35 -1.20
CA ILE A 40 5.91 2.72 0.10
C ILE A 40 6.57 1.34 0.03
N ASN A 41 7.49 1.06 0.97
CA ASN A 41 8.07 -0.25 1.18
C ASN A 41 7.84 -0.69 2.62
N GLY A 42 7.48 -1.96 2.86
CA GLY A 42 7.40 -2.44 4.22
C GLY A 42 6.59 -3.70 4.46
N VAL A 43 6.32 -3.94 5.74
CA VAL A 43 5.54 -5.09 6.21
C VAL A 43 4.38 -4.60 7.08
N GLY A 44 3.20 -5.18 6.88
CA GLY A 44 2.00 -4.79 7.64
C GLY A 44 1.59 -3.36 7.31
N LEU A 45 1.15 -3.13 6.07
CA LEU A 45 0.82 -1.81 5.56
C LEU A 45 -0.70 -1.66 5.45
N ASN A 46 -1.27 -0.67 6.14
CA ASN A 46 -2.64 -0.21 5.94
C ASN A 46 -2.62 1.14 5.24
N ILE A 47 -3.09 1.19 4.00
CA ILE A 47 -3.00 2.37 3.15
C ILE A 47 -4.40 2.80 2.76
N ASN A 48 -4.80 4.00 3.14
CA ASN A 48 -5.98 4.68 2.65
C ASN A 48 -5.56 5.89 1.82
N GLY A 49 -5.75 5.83 0.50
CA GLY A 49 -5.49 6.95 -0.38
C GLY A 49 -4.83 6.59 -1.70
N ARG A 50 -3.78 7.32 -2.09
CA ARG A 50 -3.14 7.18 -3.41
C ARG A 50 -1.66 6.89 -3.30
N SER A 51 -1.20 5.87 -4.01
CA SER A 51 0.23 5.53 -4.09
C SER A 51 0.66 5.32 -5.53
N ALA A 52 1.90 5.63 -5.89
CA ALA A 52 2.42 5.21 -7.20
C ALA A 52 2.90 3.75 -7.12
N LEU A 53 3.83 3.47 -6.21
CA LEU A 53 4.40 2.15 -5.97
C LEU A 53 4.19 1.71 -4.53
N ILE A 54 3.75 0.47 -4.35
CA ILE A 54 3.71 -0.19 -3.05
C ILE A 54 4.43 -1.54 -3.19
N ASN A 55 5.41 -1.78 -2.33
CA ASN A 55 6.08 -3.06 -2.21
C ASN A 55 6.00 -3.55 -0.76
N GLY A 56 5.71 -4.83 -0.54
CA GLY A 56 5.73 -5.34 0.82
C GLY A 56 4.99 -6.65 1.05
N VAL A 57 4.79 -6.96 2.31
CA VAL A 57 4.06 -8.16 2.76
C VAL A 57 2.94 -7.74 3.69
N GLY A 58 1.76 -8.34 3.55
CA GLY A 58 0.60 -8.01 4.36
C GLY A 58 0.10 -6.60 4.07
N LEU A 59 -0.38 -6.39 2.85
CA LEU A 59 -0.87 -5.09 2.39
C LEU A 59 -2.39 -5.04 2.45
N ASN A 60 -2.93 -4.00 3.08
CA ASN A 60 -4.34 -3.64 3.02
C ASN A 60 -4.46 -2.25 2.41
N ILE A 61 -5.01 -2.17 1.20
CA ILE A 61 -5.01 -0.96 0.38
C ILE A 61 -6.45 -0.60 0.09
N ASN A 62 -6.88 0.56 0.56
CA ASN A 62 -8.12 1.22 0.16
C ASN A 62 -7.78 2.46 -0.66
N GLY A 63 -8.02 2.42 -1.98
CA GLY A 63 -7.85 3.58 -2.84
C GLY A 63 -7.23 3.27 -4.20
N ARG A 64 -6.23 4.06 -4.61
CA ARG A 64 -5.64 3.95 -5.96
C ARG A 64 -4.15 3.71 -5.91
N SER A 65 -3.68 2.75 -6.70
CA SER A 65 -2.25 2.48 -6.86
C SER A 65 -1.90 2.31 -8.33
N ALA A 66 -0.68 2.66 -8.76
CA ALA A 66 -0.24 2.28 -10.11
C ALA A 66 0.27 0.83 -10.09
N LEU A 67 1.24 0.55 -9.21
CA LEU A 67 1.87 -0.76 -9.07
C LEU A 67 1.83 -1.23 -7.61
N ILE A 68 1.43 -2.48 -7.40
CA ILE A 68 1.49 -3.17 -6.12
C ILE A 68 2.27 -4.47 -6.32
N ASN A 69 3.29 -4.70 -5.49
CA ASN A 69 4.03 -5.95 -5.41
C ASN A 69 4.00 -6.51 -3.98
N GLY A 70 3.69 -7.79 -3.80
CA GLY A 70 3.79 -8.39 -2.46
C GLY A 70 3.22 -9.79 -2.21
N GLY A 71 3.50 -10.31 -1.02
CA GLY A 71 2.85 -11.51 -0.47
C GLY A 71 1.68 -11.10 0.41
N ASP A 72 0.48 -11.64 0.17
CA ASP A 72 -0.76 -11.33 0.89
C ASP A 72 -1.23 -9.88 0.73
N LEU A 73 -2.05 -9.67 -0.31
CA LEU A 73 -2.60 -8.37 -0.67
C LEU A 73 -4.12 -8.37 -0.48
N ASN A 74 -4.65 -7.34 0.14
CA ASN A 74 -6.08 -7.04 0.18
C ASN A 74 -6.29 -5.64 -0.40
N ILE A 75 -6.92 -5.55 -1.57
CA ILE A 75 -7.02 -4.33 -2.34
C ILE A 75 -8.49 -4.01 -2.55
N ASN A 76 -8.95 -2.90 -1.98
CA ASN A 76 -10.22 -2.28 -2.29
C ASN A 76 -9.97 -1.00 -3.10
N GLY A 77 -10.25 -1.04 -4.40
CA GLY A 77 -10.11 0.15 -5.26
C GLY A 77 -9.54 -0.14 -6.63
N ARG A 78 -8.62 0.71 -7.11
CA ARG A 78 -8.11 0.66 -8.49
C ARG A 78 -6.60 0.51 -8.53
N SER A 79 -6.13 -0.43 -9.33
CA SER A 79 -4.71 -0.66 -9.58
C SER A 79 -4.45 -0.91 -11.07
N ALA A 80 -3.33 -0.43 -11.60
CA ALA A 80 -2.96 -0.79 -12.97
C ALA A 80 -2.33 -2.19 -12.98
N LEU A 81 -1.28 -2.39 -12.19
CA LEU A 81 -0.54 -3.64 -12.12
C LEU A 81 -0.51 -4.16 -10.67
N ILE A 82 -0.90 -5.42 -10.50
CA ILE A 82 -0.80 -6.13 -9.23
C ILE A 82 0.04 -7.38 -9.48
N ASN A 83 1.17 -7.50 -8.78
CA ASN A 83 1.94 -8.72 -8.69
C ASN A 83 1.88 -9.23 -7.25
N GLY A 84 1.41 -10.45 -7.02
CA GLY A 84 1.51 -11.01 -5.69
C GLY A 84 1.13 -12.47 -5.52
N VAL A 85 1.56 -13.05 -4.41
CA VAL A 85 1.35 -14.48 -4.13
C VAL A 85 -0.15 -14.78 -3.93
N ARG A 86 -0.83 -13.96 -3.11
CA ARG A 86 -2.25 -14.17 -2.72
C ARG A 86 -3.05 -12.86 -2.74
N PRO A 87 -3.27 -12.24 -3.91
CA PRO A 87 -4.06 -11.02 -3.96
C PRO A 87 -5.55 -11.32 -3.80
N LYS A 88 -6.21 -10.57 -2.92
CA LYS A 88 -7.66 -10.44 -2.83
C LYS A 88 -8.02 -9.03 -3.29
N ILE A 89 -8.82 -8.93 -4.34
CA ILE A 89 -9.11 -7.67 -5.02
C ILE A 89 -10.62 -7.48 -5.01
N ASN A 90 -11.09 -6.39 -4.41
CA ASN A 90 -12.44 -5.87 -4.54
C ASN A 90 -12.35 -4.53 -5.29
N GLY A 91 -12.49 -4.58 -6.61
CA GLY A 91 -12.30 -3.43 -7.48
C GLY A 91 -11.58 -3.79 -8.76
N ARG A 92 -10.92 -2.80 -9.38
CA ARG A 92 -10.41 -2.93 -10.75
C ARG A 92 -8.89 -3.02 -10.80
N GLY A 93 -8.38 -4.13 -11.32
CA GLY A 93 -7.00 -4.29 -11.79
C GLY A 93 -6.97 -4.32 -13.32
N THR A 94 -6.00 -3.67 -13.98
CA THR A 94 -5.83 -3.86 -15.44
C THR A 94 -4.99 -5.08 -15.80
N PHE A 95 -3.98 -5.39 -14.99
CA PHE A 95 -3.17 -6.60 -15.11
C PHE A 95 -2.90 -7.15 -13.71
N ILE A 96 -3.19 -8.43 -13.53
CA ILE A 96 -3.04 -9.13 -12.25
C ILE A 96 -2.21 -10.38 -12.53
N ASP A 97 -1.00 -10.39 -11.99
CA ASP A 97 -0.12 -11.55 -11.95
C ASP A 97 -0.09 -12.08 -10.52
N GLY A 98 -0.54 -13.30 -10.32
CA GLY A 98 -0.50 -13.87 -8.99
C GLY A 98 -0.68 -15.37 -8.97
N ILE A 99 -0.11 -15.98 -7.93
CA ILE A 99 -0.11 -17.45 -7.78
C ILE A 99 -1.52 -17.94 -7.41
N SER A 100 -2.28 -17.17 -6.63
CA SER A 100 -3.64 -17.53 -6.23
C SER A 100 -4.55 -16.29 -6.06
N PRO A 101 -4.90 -15.59 -7.16
CA PRO A 101 -5.72 -14.39 -7.09
C PRO A 101 -7.20 -14.71 -6.78
N LYS A 102 -7.82 -13.87 -5.95
CA LYS A 102 -9.27 -13.80 -5.75
C LYS A 102 -9.74 -12.41 -6.16
N ILE A 103 -10.64 -12.32 -7.13
CA ILE A 103 -11.09 -11.04 -7.71
C ILE A 103 -12.61 -10.98 -7.63
N ASN A 104 -13.10 -9.94 -6.96
CA ASN A 104 -14.50 -9.56 -6.88
C ASN A 104 -14.63 -8.17 -7.52
N ASN A 105 -15.59 -8.01 -8.42
CA ASN A 105 -15.85 -6.75 -9.14
C ASN A 105 -17.03 -5.98 -8.57
#